data_AF-A0A537AVU4-F1
#
_entry.id   AF-A0A537AVU4-F1
#
_cell.length_a   1.000
_cell.length_b   1.000
_cell.length_c   1.000
_cell.angle_alpha   90.00
_cell.angle_beta   90.00
_cell.angle_gamma   90.00
#
_symmetry.space_group_name_H-M   'P 1'
#
loop_
_entity.id
_entity.type
_entity.pdbx_description
1 polymer ?
#
loop_
_entity_poly.entity_id
_entity_poly.type
_entity_poly.pdbx_seq_one_letter_code
_entity_poly.pdbx_strand_id
1 'polypeptide(L)'
;MRALIGAVFRVGLVIPLSLHADPLSMSESQTPAESRGKIIYTTGQSPSGRPLLYRLLSAGTNVFPAKGVSCANCHGLDGKGARKGDAVAPDITYGALSQPSTASASSIRQRAPYTDALLARAITQGLDSSGEQLSPLMPRWVLSEPELQDLLKYLKRLGSK
;
A
#
# COMPACT_ATOMS: atom_id res chain seq x y z
N MET A 1 0.87 49.84 74.25
CA MET A 1 0.04 48.85 73.50
C MET A 1 0.69 48.65 72.14
N ARG A 2 1.33 47.50 71.89
CA ARG A 2 2.02 47.16 70.63
C ARG A 2 1.18 46.13 69.87
N ALA A 3 0.82 46.45 68.62
CA ALA A 3 0.12 45.55 67.71
C ALA A 3 1.11 44.53 67.11
N LEU A 4 0.72 43.26 67.08
CA LEU A 4 1.44 42.16 66.44
C LEU A 4 0.77 41.85 65.10
N ILE A 5 1.51 42.06 64.01
CA ILE A 5 1.15 41.64 62.65
C ILE A 5 1.78 40.25 62.44
N GLY A 6 0.95 39.22 62.28
CA GLY A 6 1.38 37.86 61.95
C GLY A 6 1.12 37.56 60.48
N ALA A 7 2.18 37.35 59.70
CA ALA A 7 2.15 37.09 58.26
C ALA A 7 1.70 35.66 57.93
N VAL A 8 0.89 35.52 56.87
CA VAL A 8 0.43 34.23 56.34
C VAL A 8 1.46 33.70 55.33
N PHE A 9 2.12 32.58 55.63
CA PHE A 9 3.00 31.87 54.69
C PHE A 9 2.16 30.99 53.75
N ARG A 10 2.22 31.26 52.44
CA ARG A 10 1.71 30.35 51.41
C ARG A 10 2.84 29.42 50.95
N VAL A 11 2.71 28.13 51.24
CA VAL A 11 3.59 27.08 50.72
C VAL A 11 3.21 26.79 49.27
N GLY A 12 4.11 27.12 48.33
CA GLY A 12 3.96 26.77 46.92
C GLY A 12 4.46 25.35 46.66
N LEU A 13 3.58 24.48 46.16
CA LEU A 13 3.93 23.12 45.70
C LEU A 13 4.54 23.21 44.30
N VAL A 14 5.84 22.98 44.18
CA VAL A 14 6.55 22.83 42.90
C VAL A 14 6.46 21.36 42.46
N ILE A 15 5.71 21.09 41.40
CA ILE A 15 5.64 19.77 40.75
C ILE A 15 6.85 19.68 39.79
N PRO A 16 7.78 18.74 39.98
CA PRO A 16 8.88 18.55 39.04
C PRO A 16 8.35 17.99 37.71
N LEU A 17 8.65 18.70 36.63
CA LEU A 17 8.33 18.29 35.27
C LEU A 17 9.30 17.18 34.85
N SER A 18 8.88 15.92 35.00
CA SER A 18 9.63 14.77 34.48
C SER A 18 9.59 14.77 32.95
N LEU A 19 10.73 15.11 32.33
CA LEU A 19 10.98 14.89 30.91
C LEU A 19 11.05 13.38 30.66
N HIS A 20 9.98 12.81 30.12
CA HIS A 20 10.02 11.47 29.55
C HIS A 20 10.56 11.59 28.13
N ALA A 21 11.76 11.05 27.89
CA ALA A 21 12.25 10.82 26.55
C ALA A 21 11.52 9.57 26.02
N ASP A 22 10.45 9.77 25.27
CA ASP A 22 9.82 8.66 24.54
C ASP A 22 10.84 8.06 23.57
N PRO A 23 11.07 6.73 23.58
CA PRO A 23 11.93 6.11 22.59
C PRO A 23 11.28 6.31 21.22
N LEU A 24 12.03 6.95 20.31
CA LEU A 24 11.63 7.08 18.92
C LEU A 24 11.34 5.68 18.37
N SER A 25 10.05 5.40 18.14
CA SER A 25 9.59 4.19 17.47
C SER A 25 10.30 4.09 16.12
N MET A 26 11.24 3.17 16.00
CA MET A 26 11.88 2.88 14.72
C MET A 26 10.82 2.24 13.83
N SER A 27 10.23 3.05 12.95
CA SER A 27 9.46 2.53 11.81
C SER A 27 10.33 1.47 11.14
N GLU A 28 9.81 0.25 11.11
CA GLU A 28 10.46 -0.93 10.56
C GLU A 28 11.02 -0.59 9.17
N SER A 29 12.35 -0.53 9.06
CA SER A 29 12.99 0.02 7.87
C SER A 29 12.78 -0.94 6.70
N GLN A 30 12.37 -0.39 5.56
CA GLN A 30 12.17 -1.19 4.35
C GLN A 30 13.51 -1.72 3.83
N THR A 31 13.52 -2.95 3.35
CA THR A 31 14.67 -3.50 2.61
C THR A 31 14.89 -2.70 1.32
N PRO A 32 16.09 -2.76 0.71
CA PRO A 32 16.33 -2.13 -0.59
C PRO A 32 15.37 -2.62 -1.69
N ALA A 33 14.98 -3.89 -1.65
CA ALA A 33 14.04 -4.47 -2.60
C ALA A 33 12.62 -3.92 -2.41
N GLU A 34 12.15 -3.83 -1.16
CA GLU A 34 10.86 -3.22 -0.85
C GLU A 34 10.83 -1.74 -1.23
N SER A 35 11.94 -1.02 -1.01
CA SER A 35 12.05 0.39 -1.41
C SER A 35 11.94 0.57 -2.92
N ARG A 36 12.54 -0.33 -3.72
CA ARG A 36 12.40 -0.34 -5.18
C ARG A 36 10.99 -0.73 -5.62
N GLY A 37 10.38 -1.73 -4.97
CA GLY A 37 8.98 -2.10 -5.20
C GLY A 37 8.01 -0.97 -4.89
N LYS A 38 8.29 -0.18 -3.83
CA LYS A 38 7.51 1.01 -3.47
C LYS A 38 7.54 2.05 -4.58
N ILE A 39 8.70 2.31 -5.19
CA ILE A 39 8.82 3.23 -6.33
C ILE A 39 7.91 2.76 -7.47
N ILE A 40 7.98 1.48 -7.83
CA ILE A 40 7.12 0.90 -8.88
C ILE A 40 5.64 1.10 -8.53
N TYR A 41 5.24 0.73 -7.31
CA TYR A 41 3.87 0.80 -6.85
C TYR A 41 3.26 2.21 -6.88
N THR A 42 4.02 3.21 -6.40
CA THR A 42 3.49 4.57 -6.22
C THR A 42 3.62 5.41 -7.48
N THR A 43 4.63 5.17 -8.31
CA THR A 43 4.96 6.05 -9.44
C THR A 43 4.69 5.48 -10.82
N GLY A 44 4.57 4.15 -10.96
CA GLY A 44 4.53 3.50 -12.28
C GLY A 44 5.85 3.59 -13.04
N GLN A 45 6.96 3.85 -12.34
CA GLN A 45 8.30 3.91 -12.91
C GLN A 45 9.17 2.78 -12.39
N SER A 46 10.11 2.35 -13.22
CA SER A 46 11.22 1.51 -12.78
C SER A 46 12.08 2.25 -11.75
N PRO A 47 12.86 1.54 -10.92
CA PRO A 47 13.78 2.18 -9.98
C PRO A 47 14.83 3.11 -10.62
N SER A 48 15.08 3.00 -11.93
CA SER A 48 15.95 3.90 -12.68
C SER A 48 15.24 5.13 -13.26
N GLY A 49 13.94 5.32 -12.98
CA GLY A 49 13.15 6.46 -13.43
C GLY A 49 12.52 6.33 -14.82
N ARG A 50 12.76 5.21 -15.53
CA ARG A 50 12.07 4.93 -16.80
C ARG A 50 10.60 4.62 -16.53
N PRO A 51 9.63 5.21 -17.25
CA PRO A 51 8.23 4.81 -17.17
C PRO A 51 8.06 3.34 -17.51
N LEU A 52 7.27 2.62 -16.70
CA LEU A 52 6.88 1.25 -17.03
C LEU A 52 5.89 1.25 -18.19
N LEU A 53 5.77 0.10 -18.84
CA LEU A 53 4.75 -0.11 -19.86
C LEU A 53 3.61 -0.95 -19.30
N TYR A 54 2.40 -0.73 -19.81
CA TYR A 54 1.25 -1.55 -19.48
C TYR A 54 0.33 -1.72 -20.69
N ARG A 55 -0.54 -2.72 -20.63
CA ARG A 55 -1.65 -2.92 -21.57
C ARG A 55 -2.99 -2.82 -20.86
N LEU A 56 -4.02 -2.41 -21.57
CA LEU A 56 -5.42 -2.51 -21.13
C LEU A 56 -6.12 -3.61 -21.92
N LEU A 57 -7.10 -4.28 -21.32
CA LEU A 57 -7.83 -5.35 -22.03
C LEU A 57 -8.49 -4.80 -23.30
N SER A 58 -9.11 -3.63 -23.20
CA SER A 58 -9.82 -2.95 -24.29
C SER A 58 -8.90 -2.47 -25.42
N ALA A 59 -7.60 -2.33 -25.16
CA ALA A 59 -6.64 -1.82 -26.12
C ALA A 59 -5.91 -2.93 -26.91
N GLY A 60 -6.31 -4.20 -26.73
CA GLY A 60 -5.71 -5.34 -27.41
C GLY A 60 -4.23 -5.52 -27.07
N THR A 61 -3.38 -5.58 -28.10
CA THR A 61 -1.93 -5.79 -27.95
C THR A 61 -1.13 -4.50 -27.72
N ASN A 62 -1.78 -3.33 -27.80
CA ASN A 62 -1.11 -2.04 -27.64
C ASN A 62 -0.55 -1.86 -26.22
N VAL A 63 0.67 -1.34 -26.14
CA VAL A 63 1.36 -0.98 -24.89
C VAL A 63 1.45 0.53 -24.74
N PHE A 64 1.32 1.00 -23.51
CA PHE A 64 1.35 2.43 -23.18
C PHE A 64 2.37 2.70 -22.09
N PRO A 65 3.09 3.85 -22.15
CA PRO A 65 3.93 4.28 -21.04
C PRO A 65 3.07 4.76 -19.88
N ALA A 66 3.46 4.39 -18.67
CA ALA A 66 2.82 4.78 -17.41
C ALA A 66 3.15 6.23 -17.02
N LYS A 67 2.67 7.18 -17.83
CA LYS A 67 2.77 8.61 -17.53
C LYS A 67 1.62 9.03 -16.63
N GLY A 68 1.87 9.07 -15.32
CA GLY A 68 0.85 9.42 -14.32
C GLY A 68 -0.15 8.29 -14.02
N VAL A 69 0.19 7.05 -14.37
CA VAL A 69 -0.56 5.85 -14.03
C VAL A 69 0.31 4.99 -13.13
N SER A 70 -0.19 4.60 -11.96
CA SER A 70 0.47 3.72 -11.01
C SER A 70 -0.55 2.84 -10.28
N CYS A 71 -0.06 1.76 -9.66
CA CYS A 71 -0.90 0.87 -8.86
C CYS A 71 -1.67 1.66 -7.78
N ALA A 72 -0.97 2.58 -7.11
CA ALA A 72 -1.54 3.42 -6.06
C ALA A 72 -2.65 4.38 -6.52
N ASN A 73 -2.72 4.74 -7.82
CA ASN A 73 -3.79 5.63 -8.30
C ASN A 73 -5.18 4.99 -8.20
N CYS A 74 -5.25 3.66 -8.26
CA CYS A 74 -6.49 2.88 -8.12
C CYS A 74 -6.58 2.21 -6.76
N HIS A 75 -5.51 1.57 -6.31
CA HIS A 75 -5.51 0.78 -5.08
C HIS A 75 -5.20 1.58 -3.80
N GLY A 76 -4.88 2.88 -3.93
CA GLY A 76 -4.52 3.73 -2.81
C GLY A 76 -3.07 3.54 -2.35
N LEU A 77 -2.55 4.47 -1.54
CA LEU A 77 -1.20 4.35 -0.97
C LEU A 77 -1.11 3.26 0.12
N ASP A 78 -2.24 2.93 0.73
CA ASP A 78 -2.37 1.91 1.77
C ASP A 78 -2.84 0.55 1.22
N GLY A 79 -3.18 0.47 -0.07
CA GLY A 79 -3.60 -0.76 -0.72
C GLY A 79 -5.06 -1.14 -0.51
N LYS A 80 -5.86 -0.35 0.22
CA LYS A 80 -7.24 -0.71 0.56
C LYS A 80 -8.23 -0.61 -0.60
N GLY A 81 -7.78 -0.10 -1.75
CA GLY A 81 -8.67 0.14 -2.87
C GLY A 81 -9.52 1.39 -2.68
N ALA A 82 -10.26 1.73 -3.73
CA ALA A 82 -11.22 2.82 -3.72
C ALA A 82 -12.27 2.60 -4.80
N ARG A 83 -13.42 3.23 -4.62
CA ARG A 83 -14.42 3.37 -5.68
C ARG A 83 -14.28 4.74 -6.33
N LYS A 84 -14.21 4.78 -7.66
CA LYS A 84 -14.25 6.01 -8.46
C LYS A 84 -15.31 5.84 -9.55
N GLY A 85 -16.45 6.49 -9.37
CA GLY A 85 -17.61 6.26 -10.23
C GLY A 85 -18.10 4.81 -10.12
N ASP A 86 -18.29 4.16 -11.25
CA ASP A 86 -18.63 2.74 -11.38
C ASP A 86 -17.42 1.80 -11.21
N ALA A 87 -16.19 2.31 -11.34
CA ALA A 87 -14.97 1.52 -11.17
C ALA A 87 -14.66 1.28 -9.67
N VAL A 88 -14.48 0.00 -9.31
CA VAL A 88 -14.07 -0.43 -7.98
C VAL A 88 -12.70 -1.10 -8.06
N ALA A 89 -11.70 -0.51 -7.40
CA ALA A 89 -10.42 -1.15 -7.17
C ALA A 89 -10.49 -1.92 -5.83
N PRO A 90 -10.16 -3.22 -5.80
CA PRO A 90 -10.23 -4.02 -4.58
C PRO A 90 -9.11 -3.68 -3.59
N ASP A 91 -9.33 -4.10 -2.34
CA ASP A 91 -8.27 -4.21 -1.32
C ASP A 91 -7.23 -5.25 -1.77
N ILE A 92 -5.99 -4.79 -1.87
CA ILE A 92 -4.81 -5.58 -2.25
C ILE A 92 -3.77 -5.62 -1.13
N THR A 93 -4.15 -5.29 0.11
CA THR A 93 -3.29 -5.53 1.27
C THR A 93 -2.96 -7.01 1.37
N TYR A 94 -1.78 -7.33 1.91
CA TYR A 94 -1.35 -8.72 1.97
C TYR A 94 -2.31 -9.60 2.79
N GLY A 95 -2.91 -9.05 3.84
CA GLY A 95 -3.95 -9.72 4.61
C GLY A 95 -5.18 -10.09 3.76
N ALA A 96 -5.65 -9.20 2.88
CA ALA A 96 -6.77 -9.48 1.99
C ALA A 96 -6.42 -10.49 0.88
N LEU A 97 -5.22 -10.38 0.30
CA LEU A 97 -4.78 -11.26 -0.79
C LEU A 97 -4.48 -12.68 -0.34
N SER A 98 -3.94 -12.85 0.88
CA SER A 98 -3.57 -14.15 1.46
C SER A 98 -4.76 -14.95 2.00
N GLN A 99 -5.97 -14.39 1.97
CA GLN A 99 -7.19 -15.06 2.40
C GLN A 99 -8.10 -15.39 1.20
N PRO A 100 -8.94 -16.44 1.31
CA PRO A 100 -10.03 -16.66 0.37
C PRO A 100 -11.00 -15.48 0.41
N SER A 101 -11.60 -15.13 -0.72
CA SER A 101 -12.57 -14.03 -0.80
C SER A 101 -13.71 -14.35 -1.74
N THR A 102 -14.93 -13.95 -1.40
CA THR A 102 -16.10 -14.02 -2.29
C THR A 102 -16.28 -12.75 -3.13
N ALA A 103 -15.38 -11.77 -2.99
CA ALA A 103 -15.51 -10.42 -3.54
C ALA A 103 -14.98 -10.28 -4.98
N SER A 104 -15.23 -11.26 -5.86
CA SER A 104 -15.00 -11.03 -7.29
C SER A 104 -16.14 -10.16 -7.83
N ALA A 105 -15.81 -9.00 -8.38
CA ALA A 105 -16.78 -8.03 -8.93
C ALA A 105 -17.67 -8.62 -10.04
N SER A 106 -17.33 -9.81 -10.57
CA SER A 106 -18.05 -10.48 -11.66
C SER A 106 -18.53 -11.88 -11.31
N SER A 107 -18.30 -12.40 -10.09
CA SER A 107 -18.73 -13.77 -9.73
C SER A 107 -19.00 -13.95 -8.24
N ILE A 108 -20.04 -14.73 -7.91
CA ILE A 108 -20.32 -15.23 -6.54
C ILE A 108 -19.28 -16.30 -6.12
N ARG A 109 -18.37 -16.70 -7.01
CA ARG A 109 -17.34 -17.70 -6.72
C ARG A 109 -16.31 -17.16 -5.73
N GLN A 110 -15.90 -18.05 -4.84
CA GLN A 110 -14.82 -17.83 -3.91
C GLN A 110 -13.48 -17.88 -4.67
N ARG A 111 -12.72 -16.79 -4.61
CA ARG A 111 -11.34 -16.70 -5.05
C ARG A 111 -10.42 -17.34 -4.02
N ALA A 112 -9.57 -18.27 -4.46
CA ALA A 112 -8.53 -18.88 -3.62
C ALA A 112 -7.45 -17.85 -3.19
N PRO A 113 -6.71 -18.03 -2.08
CA PRO A 113 -5.60 -17.16 -1.71
C PRO A 113 -4.57 -16.94 -2.83
N TYR A 114 -3.96 -15.76 -2.87
CA TYR A 114 -2.85 -15.50 -3.78
C TYR A 114 -1.54 -16.09 -3.23
N THR A 115 -0.82 -16.79 -4.10
CA THR A 115 0.62 -17.01 -3.97
C THR A 115 1.38 -15.93 -4.74
N ASP A 116 2.70 -15.83 -4.55
CA ASP A 116 3.54 -14.90 -5.31
C ASP A 116 3.40 -15.10 -6.83
N ALA A 117 3.35 -16.36 -7.28
CA ALA A 117 3.17 -16.70 -8.70
C ALA A 117 1.79 -16.29 -9.24
N LEU A 118 0.73 -16.47 -8.44
CA LEU A 118 -0.62 -16.07 -8.83
C LEU A 118 -0.76 -14.54 -8.82
N LEU A 119 -0.09 -13.84 -7.91
CA LEU A 119 -0.09 -12.39 -7.85
C LEU A 119 0.70 -11.80 -9.02
N ALA A 120 1.85 -12.39 -9.35
CA ALA A 120 2.59 -12.09 -10.57
C ALA A 120 1.71 -12.22 -11.83
N ARG A 121 0.94 -13.31 -11.91
CA ARG A 121 -0.01 -13.54 -13.00
C ARG A 121 -1.11 -12.48 -13.05
N ALA A 122 -1.68 -12.10 -11.91
CA ALA A 122 -2.67 -11.02 -11.83
C ALA A 122 -2.10 -9.69 -12.36
N ILE A 123 -0.88 -9.33 -11.94
CA ILE A 123 -0.23 -8.07 -12.33
C ILE A 123 0.10 -8.03 -13.83
N THR A 124 0.59 -9.13 -14.38
CA THR A 124 1.15 -9.17 -15.75
C THR A 124 0.13 -9.62 -16.81
N GLN A 125 -0.83 -10.46 -16.43
CA GLN A 125 -1.80 -11.06 -17.35
C GLN A 125 -3.24 -10.62 -17.06
N GLY A 126 -3.51 -10.06 -15.88
CA GLY A 126 -4.86 -9.66 -15.51
C GLY A 126 -5.77 -10.84 -15.19
N LEU A 127 -5.20 -11.93 -14.67
CA LEU A 127 -5.95 -13.12 -14.25
C LEU A 127 -5.83 -13.30 -12.73
N ASP A 128 -6.95 -13.44 -12.06
CA ASP A 128 -6.99 -13.63 -10.62
C ASP A 128 -6.39 -14.99 -10.19
N SER A 129 -6.37 -15.26 -8.88
CA SER A 129 -5.85 -16.53 -8.34
C SER A 129 -6.63 -17.77 -8.79
N SER A 130 -7.88 -17.61 -9.23
CA SER A 130 -8.72 -18.69 -9.76
C SER A 130 -8.68 -18.79 -11.29
N GLY A 131 -8.07 -17.81 -11.97
CA GLY A 131 -7.96 -17.75 -13.43
C GLY A 131 -9.01 -16.86 -14.10
N GLU A 132 -9.84 -16.15 -13.34
CA GLU A 132 -10.85 -15.25 -13.86
C GLU A 132 -10.22 -13.93 -14.32
N GLN A 133 -10.81 -13.30 -15.34
CA GLN A 133 -10.34 -12.00 -15.81
C GLN A 133 -10.61 -10.90 -14.78
N LEU A 134 -9.55 -10.17 -14.45
CA LEU A 134 -9.65 -8.93 -13.70
C LEU A 134 -10.29 -7.84 -14.58
N SER A 135 -10.80 -6.80 -13.91
CA SER A 135 -11.43 -5.64 -14.55
C SER A 135 -10.66 -5.18 -15.80
N PRO A 136 -11.34 -4.88 -16.92
CA PRO A 136 -10.70 -4.35 -18.12
C PRO A 136 -9.90 -3.06 -17.89
N LEU A 137 -10.24 -2.32 -16.83
CA LEU A 137 -9.60 -1.08 -16.43
C LEU A 137 -8.29 -1.29 -15.66
N MET A 138 -8.05 -2.50 -15.11
CA MET A 138 -6.81 -2.78 -14.40
C MET A 138 -5.66 -2.93 -15.41
N PRO A 139 -4.57 -2.15 -15.29
CA PRO A 139 -3.41 -2.27 -16.17
C PRO A 139 -2.69 -3.63 -16.04
N ARG A 140 -2.26 -4.19 -17.18
CA ARG A 140 -1.47 -5.43 -17.27
C ARG A 140 -0.03 -5.00 -17.53
N TRP A 141 0.79 -5.05 -16.49
CA TRP A 141 2.10 -4.43 -16.47
C TRP A 141 3.15 -5.27 -17.19
N VAL A 142 3.99 -4.60 -17.98
CA VAL A 142 5.18 -5.19 -18.60
C VAL A 142 6.36 -4.87 -17.70
N LEU A 143 6.80 -5.86 -16.95
CA LEU A 143 7.88 -5.78 -15.96
C LEU A 143 8.97 -6.77 -16.33
N SER A 144 10.22 -6.40 -16.09
CA SER A 144 11.30 -7.38 -15.99
C SER A 144 11.14 -8.22 -14.72
N GLU A 145 11.77 -9.39 -14.70
CA GLU A 145 11.72 -10.28 -13.53
C GLU A 145 12.17 -9.59 -12.24
N PRO A 146 13.29 -8.83 -12.20
CA PRO A 146 13.70 -8.13 -10.98
C PRO A 146 12.69 -7.07 -10.50
N GLU A 147 12.10 -6.31 -11.43
CA GLU A 147 11.09 -5.30 -11.10
C GLU A 147 9.84 -5.95 -10.50
N LEU A 148 9.39 -7.08 -11.05
CA LEU A 148 8.26 -7.83 -10.53
C LEU A 148 8.56 -8.38 -9.13
N GLN A 149 9.74 -8.97 -8.92
CA GLN A 149 10.13 -9.51 -7.61
C GLN A 149 10.23 -8.42 -6.53
N ASP A 150 10.78 -7.25 -6.87
CA ASP A 150 10.82 -6.11 -5.95
C ASP A 150 9.41 -5.60 -5.62
N LEU A 151 8.52 -5.52 -6.63
CA LEU A 151 7.12 -5.15 -6.41
C LEU A 151 6.40 -6.14 -5.48
N LEU A 152 6.55 -7.45 -5.70
CA LEU A 152 5.93 -8.48 -4.85
C LEU A 152 6.39 -8.37 -3.39
N LYS A 153 7.68 -8.10 -3.15
CA LYS A 153 8.20 -7.88 -1.79
C LYS A 153 7.55 -6.67 -1.13
N TYR A 154 7.38 -5.56 -1.86
CA TYR A 154 6.69 -4.39 -1.32
C TYR A 154 5.21 -4.67 -1.02
N LEU A 155 4.50 -5.39 -1.90
CA LEU A 155 3.09 -5.73 -1.69
C LEU A 155 2.84 -6.55 -0.41
N LYS A 156 3.81 -7.36 0.03
CA LYS A 156 3.73 -8.10 1.30
C LYS A 156 3.69 -7.21 2.55
N ARG A 157 4.17 -5.96 2.45
CA ARG A 157 4.10 -4.96 3.52
C ARG A 157 2.87 -4.06 3.43
N LEU A 158 2.14 -4.10 2.32
CA LEU A 158 1.05 -3.18 2.05
C LEU A 158 -0.12 -3.47 3.01
N GLY A 159 -0.49 -2.46 3.80
CA GLY A 159 -1.49 -2.58 4.86
C GLY A 159 -0.96 -3.07 6.22
N SER A 160 0.30 -3.46 6.30
CA SER A 160 0.97 -3.78 7.56
C SER A 160 1.56 -2.50 8.17
N LYS A 161 0.84 -1.90 9.11
CA LYS A 161 1.33 -0.85 10.01
C LYS A 161 1.07 -1.27 11.44
#